data_AF-A0A925CL53-F1
#
_entry.id   AF-A0A925CL53-F1
#
_cell.length_a   1.000
_cell.length_b   1.000
_cell.length_c   1.000
_cell.angle_alpha   90.00
_cell.angle_beta   90.00
_cell.angle_gamma   90.00
#
_symmetry.space_group_name_H-M   'P 1'
#
loop_
_entity.id
_entity.type
_entity.pdbx_description
1 polymer ?
#
loop_
_entity_poly.entity_id
_entity_poly.type
_entity_poly.pdbx_seq_one_letter_code
_entity_poly.pdbx_strand_id
1 'polypeptide(L)'
;MQPQLKSKVRCTDGEVGEVSKVIMDPLSHDVSHLVVSMNGEGERQVPMGAVLTVANDVVELRSSSSEILRLPPFMREDYVTLHEVEIPGLERQIHVTPGEVLVPFPDLERNVKRRTFFAKLTYATGLFIGLPLVFPVMKFLMKPMYASLDNRWLKIGNTGKVKTDDVGVQFQYKRTVKEAYLPEAEIEKNVWLVKATSSVLEKVYQGKDMEFRDATGRAVWTNKKDMPYLAFSGKCPHLGCAFKWRKHKVLGQVFLCPCHLSIYDASGKVLDGPAPRPLDLLPIQVSANGDVQIIDMEFKAGTKSQTRIV
;
A
#
# COMPACT_ATOMS: atom_id res chain seq x y z
N MET A 1 -51.28 41.85 -17.36
CA MET A 1 -52.16 40.92 -18.09
C MET A 1 -51.26 39.77 -18.56
N GLN A 2 -51.56 38.52 -18.19
CA GLN A 2 -50.72 37.38 -18.56
C GLN A 2 -50.98 36.99 -20.03
N PRO A 3 -49.94 36.64 -20.81
CA PRO A 3 -50.12 36.17 -22.19
C PRO A 3 -50.87 34.84 -22.21
N GLN A 4 -51.89 34.74 -23.07
CA GLN A 4 -52.64 33.50 -23.26
C GLN A 4 -51.96 32.60 -24.30
N LEU A 5 -52.14 31.29 -24.17
CA LEU A 5 -51.69 30.34 -25.19
C LEU A 5 -52.39 30.60 -26.52
N LYS A 6 -51.68 30.36 -27.63
CA LYS A 6 -52.13 30.66 -29.02
C LYS A 6 -52.33 32.15 -29.32
N SER A 7 -51.89 33.05 -28.44
CA SER A 7 -51.83 34.48 -28.77
C SER A 7 -50.87 34.69 -29.94
N LYS A 8 -51.25 35.55 -30.88
CA LYS A 8 -50.41 35.91 -32.02
C LYS A 8 -49.23 36.74 -31.54
N VAL A 9 -48.03 36.44 -32.03
CA VAL A 9 -46.80 37.13 -31.65
C VAL A 9 -46.39 38.06 -32.78
N ARG A 10 -46.31 39.36 -32.48
CA ARG A 10 -45.92 40.40 -33.43
C ARG A 10 -44.64 41.08 -32.98
N CYS A 11 -43.71 41.20 -33.91
CA CYS A 11 -42.47 41.94 -33.76
C CYS A 11 -42.57 43.32 -34.41
N THR A 12 -41.53 44.13 -34.24
CA THR A 12 -41.42 45.47 -34.86
C THR A 12 -41.51 45.45 -36.38
N ASP A 13 -41.19 44.33 -37.02
CA ASP A 13 -41.11 44.11 -38.46
C ASP A 13 -42.24 43.23 -39.03
N GLY A 14 -43.14 42.69 -38.20
CA GLY A 14 -44.28 41.89 -38.67
C GLY A 14 -44.76 40.82 -37.70
N GLU A 15 -45.76 40.03 -38.12
CA GLU A 15 -46.24 38.86 -37.37
C GLU A 15 -45.28 37.68 -37.56
N VAL A 16 -44.86 37.04 -36.46
CA VAL A 16 -43.76 36.06 -36.45
C VAL A 16 -44.21 34.65 -36.09
N GLY A 17 -45.31 34.51 -35.36
CA GLY A 17 -45.83 33.20 -34.96
C GLY A 17 -46.87 33.27 -33.86
N GLU A 18 -46.97 32.20 -33.06
CA GLU A 18 -47.90 32.10 -31.93
C GLU A 18 -47.21 31.60 -30.66
N VAL A 19 -47.76 31.94 -29.50
CA VAL A 19 -47.29 31.42 -28.21
C VAL A 19 -47.74 29.97 -28.07
N SER A 20 -46.79 29.02 -28.05
CA SER A 20 -47.10 27.60 -27.91
C SER A 20 -47.06 27.11 -26.46
N LYS A 21 -46.11 27.60 -25.65
CA LYS A 21 -45.91 27.19 -24.25
C LYS A 21 -45.43 28.35 -23.39
N VAL A 22 -45.51 28.19 -22.08
CA VAL A 22 -45.07 29.19 -21.10
C VAL A 22 -44.12 28.53 -20.10
N ILE A 23 -42.96 29.14 -19.89
CA ILE A 23 -41.96 28.68 -18.92
C ILE A 23 -42.06 29.56 -17.68
N MET A 24 -42.30 28.93 -16.54
CA MET A 24 -42.33 29.61 -15.24
C MET A 24 -41.01 29.42 -14.50
N ASP A 25 -40.61 30.43 -13.76
CA ASP A 25 -39.56 30.30 -12.77
C ASP A 25 -40.17 29.77 -11.46
N PRO A 26 -39.73 28.60 -10.96
CA PRO A 26 -40.29 27.99 -9.76
C PRO A 26 -39.98 28.77 -8.47
N LEU A 27 -39.05 29.74 -8.48
CA LEU A 27 -38.71 30.54 -7.31
C LEU A 27 -39.54 31.82 -7.22
N SER A 28 -39.67 32.55 -8.33
CA SER A 28 -40.46 33.79 -8.37
C SER A 28 -41.96 33.54 -8.55
N HIS A 29 -42.35 32.34 -9.01
CA HIS A 29 -43.73 31.99 -9.40
C HIS A 29 -44.27 32.86 -10.54
N ASP A 30 -43.38 33.52 -11.28
CA ASP A 30 -43.73 34.33 -12.44
C ASP A 30 -43.33 33.63 -13.74
N VAL A 31 -43.97 34.05 -14.83
CA VAL A 31 -43.55 33.64 -16.17
C VAL A 31 -42.17 34.24 -16.44
N SER A 32 -41.19 33.39 -16.72
CA SER A 32 -39.84 33.83 -17.07
C SER A 32 -39.69 33.99 -18.58
N HIS A 33 -40.22 33.03 -19.35
CA HIS A 33 -40.09 32.98 -20.80
C HIS A 33 -41.39 32.50 -21.47
N LEU A 34 -41.61 32.97 -22.69
CA LEU A 34 -42.62 32.47 -23.62
C LEU A 34 -41.95 31.59 -24.67
N VAL A 35 -42.56 30.46 -25.00
CA VAL A 35 -42.15 29.65 -26.15
C VAL A 35 -42.96 30.09 -27.35
N VAL A 36 -42.28 30.66 -28.34
CA VAL A 36 -42.91 31.13 -29.58
C VAL A 36 -42.65 30.11 -30.67
N SER A 37 -43.72 29.58 -31.25
CA SER A 37 -43.69 28.72 -32.43
C SER A 37 -43.64 29.61 -33.67
N MET A 38 -42.50 29.59 -34.36
CA MET A 38 -42.30 30.33 -35.60
C MET A 38 -42.74 29.45 -36.77
N ASN A 39 -43.57 29.98 -37.68
CA ASN A 39 -44.24 29.27 -38.80
C ASN A 39 -43.29 28.44 -39.71
N GLY A 40 -42.80 27.30 -39.22
CA GLY A 40 -41.84 26.41 -39.88
C GLY A 40 -40.38 26.52 -39.43
N GLU A 41 -39.99 27.50 -38.58
CA GLU A 41 -38.59 27.74 -38.16
C GLU A 41 -38.26 27.24 -36.73
N GLY A 42 -39.20 26.48 -36.16
CA GLY A 42 -39.10 25.84 -34.85
C GLY A 42 -39.55 26.74 -33.70
N GLU A 43 -39.37 26.25 -32.48
CA GLU A 43 -39.76 26.96 -31.25
C GLU A 43 -38.56 27.71 -30.65
N ARG A 44 -38.79 28.95 -30.19
CA ARG A 44 -37.76 29.80 -29.57
C ARG A 44 -38.20 30.28 -28.20
N GLN A 45 -37.23 30.39 -27.29
CA GLN A 45 -37.46 30.89 -25.93
C GLN A 45 -37.31 32.41 -25.90
N VAL A 46 -38.42 33.12 -25.70
CA VAL A 46 -38.47 34.58 -25.62
C VAL A 46 -38.58 35.01 -24.16
N PRO A 47 -37.61 35.75 -23.60
CA PRO A 47 -37.70 36.23 -22.22
C PRO A 47 -38.85 37.22 -22.07
N MET A 48 -39.56 37.19 -20.94
CA MET A 48 -40.67 38.11 -20.68
C MET A 48 -40.25 39.59 -20.75
N GLY A 49 -38.99 39.92 -20.49
CA GLY A 49 -38.46 41.28 -20.66
C GLY A 49 -38.46 41.82 -22.10
N ALA A 50 -38.59 40.94 -23.10
CA ALA A 50 -38.72 41.34 -24.51
C ALA A 50 -40.18 41.67 -24.91
N VAL A 51 -41.16 41.35 -24.06
CA VAL A 51 -42.57 41.63 -24.28
C VAL A 51 -42.86 43.11 -23.97
N LEU A 52 -43.39 43.84 -24.94
CA LEU A 52 -43.78 45.25 -24.79
C LEU A 52 -45.18 45.39 -24.20
N THR A 53 -46.16 44.70 -24.78
CA THR A 53 -47.57 44.76 -24.38
C THR A 53 -48.28 43.47 -24.76
N VAL A 54 -49.28 43.09 -23.95
CA VAL A 54 -50.20 41.99 -24.23
C VAL A 54 -51.60 42.58 -24.26
N ALA A 55 -52.20 42.67 -25.45
CA ALA A 55 -53.54 43.23 -25.63
C ALA A 55 -54.29 42.47 -26.74
N ASN A 56 -55.59 42.21 -26.55
CA ASN A 56 -56.48 41.59 -27.54
C ASN A 56 -55.91 40.30 -28.18
N ASP A 57 -55.38 39.38 -27.36
CA ASP A 57 -54.78 38.11 -27.80
C ASP A 57 -53.58 38.24 -28.77
N VAL A 58 -52.94 39.42 -28.76
CA VAL A 58 -51.69 39.70 -29.45
C VAL A 58 -50.60 40.05 -28.44
N VAL A 59 -49.45 39.39 -28.56
CA VAL A 59 -48.22 39.66 -27.80
C VAL A 59 -47.28 40.47 -28.70
N GLU A 60 -47.06 41.73 -28.33
CA GLU A 60 -46.13 42.61 -29.03
C GLU A 60 -44.74 42.53 -28.40
N LEU A 61 -43.74 42.23 -29.23
CA LEU A 61 -42.34 42.12 -28.82
C LEU A 61 -41.57 43.37 -29.26
N ARG A 62 -40.58 43.76 -28.45
CA ARG A 62 -39.67 44.88 -28.75
C ARG A 62 -38.64 44.53 -29.84
N SER A 63 -38.45 43.25 -30.10
CA SER A 63 -37.44 42.72 -31.01
C SER A 63 -37.92 42.66 -32.47
N SER A 64 -36.98 42.48 -33.38
CA SER A 64 -37.27 42.09 -34.77
C SER A 64 -37.39 40.57 -34.90
N SER A 65 -38.05 40.08 -35.94
CA SER A 65 -38.14 38.65 -36.26
C SER A 65 -36.77 37.96 -36.33
N SER A 66 -35.76 38.65 -36.87
CA SER A 66 -34.39 38.15 -37.00
C SER A 66 -33.66 37.98 -35.66
N GLU A 67 -34.01 38.78 -34.65
CA GLU A 67 -33.45 38.68 -33.31
C GLU A 67 -34.04 37.47 -32.56
N ILE A 68 -35.32 37.16 -32.78
CA ILE A 68 -35.97 36.00 -32.16
C ILE A 68 -35.35 34.70 -32.67
N LEU A 69 -34.99 34.63 -33.95
CA LEU A 69 -34.34 33.45 -34.51
C LEU A 69 -33.00 33.11 -33.85
N ARG A 70 -32.31 34.12 -33.32
CA ARG A 70 -31.03 33.97 -32.59
C ARG A 70 -31.22 33.58 -31.12
N LEU A 71 -32.44 33.62 -30.60
CA LEU A 71 -32.71 33.20 -29.23
C LEU A 71 -32.53 31.70 -29.07
N PRO A 72 -32.29 31.21 -27.83
CA PRO A 72 -32.14 29.79 -27.58
C PRO A 72 -33.33 28.99 -28.11
N PRO A 73 -33.08 27.87 -28.82
CA PRO A 73 -34.16 26.97 -29.21
C PRO A 73 -34.80 26.35 -27.96
N PHE A 74 -36.08 26.04 -28.04
CA PHE A 74 -36.75 25.30 -26.99
C PHE A 74 -36.40 23.81 -27.08
N MET A 75 -35.84 23.25 -25.99
CA MET A 75 -35.49 21.82 -25.87
C MET A 75 -36.42 21.17 -24.84
N ARG A 76 -37.36 20.31 -25.27
CA ARG A 76 -38.40 19.76 -24.37
C ARG A 76 -37.84 18.99 -23.18
N GLU A 77 -36.69 18.34 -23.36
CA GLU A 77 -36.00 17.52 -22.36
C GLU A 77 -35.45 18.31 -21.15
N ASP A 78 -35.33 19.63 -21.27
CA ASP A 78 -34.85 20.50 -20.19
C ASP A 78 -35.95 20.93 -19.23
N TYR A 79 -37.21 20.57 -19.50
CA TYR A 79 -38.36 21.04 -18.76
C TYR A 79 -39.29 19.90 -18.36
N VAL A 80 -39.99 20.09 -17.26
CA VAL A 80 -41.05 19.20 -16.76
C VAL A 80 -42.37 19.96 -16.74
N THR A 81 -43.47 19.25 -16.94
CA THR A 81 -44.79 19.88 -16.77
C THR A 81 -45.10 20.09 -15.29
N LEU A 82 -45.95 21.07 -14.98
CA LEU A 82 -46.51 21.23 -13.63
C LEU A 82 -47.21 19.96 -13.09
N HIS A 83 -47.74 19.12 -13.97
CA HIS A 83 -48.43 17.89 -13.58
C HIS A 83 -47.45 16.76 -13.19
N GLU A 84 -46.22 16.81 -13.70
CA GLU A 84 -45.18 15.82 -13.41
C GLU A 84 -44.40 16.16 -12.13
N VAL A 85 -44.39 17.42 -11.73
CA VAL A 85 -43.75 17.90 -10.49
C VAL A 85 -44.78 18.69 -9.69
N GLU A 86 -45.41 18.02 -8.72
CA GLU A 86 -46.30 18.67 -7.76
C GLU A 86 -45.54 19.74 -6.95
N ILE A 87 -45.54 20.99 -7.41
CA ILE A 87 -44.98 22.12 -6.67
C ILE A 87 -46.10 22.72 -5.80
N PRO A 88 -46.04 22.57 -4.45
CA PRO A 88 -47.14 22.99 -3.58
C PRO A 88 -47.44 24.50 -3.67
N GLY A 89 -48.68 24.86 -4.01
CA GLY A 89 -49.15 26.26 -4.00
C GLY A 89 -49.00 27.02 -5.31
N LEU A 90 -48.26 26.49 -6.29
CA LEU A 90 -48.03 27.12 -7.59
C LEU A 90 -49.30 27.17 -8.46
N GLU A 91 -50.14 26.14 -8.37
CA GLU A 91 -51.42 26.05 -9.10
C GLU A 91 -52.43 27.17 -8.75
N ARG A 92 -52.34 27.76 -7.55
CA ARG A 92 -53.30 28.78 -7.08
C ARG A 92 -53.05 30.18 -7.66
N GLN A 93 -51.89 30.40 -8.29
CA GLN A 93 -51.48 31.71 -8.83
C GLN A 93 -51.56 31.78 -10.36
N ILE A 94 -52.06 30.73 -11.02
CA ILE A 94 -52.04 30.59 -12.48
C ILE A 94 -53.42 30.89 -13.06
N HIS A 95 -53.48 31.89 -13.95
CA HIS A 95 -54.66 32.19 -14.79
C HIS A 95 -54.31 32.02 -16.28
N VAL A 96 -53.74 30.86 -16.63
CA VAL A 96 -53.47 30.49 -18.03
C VAL A 96 -54.40 29.34 -18.39
N THR A 97 -55.09 29.44 -19.53
CA THR A 97 -55.97 28.40 -20.08
C THR A 97 -55.23 27.08 -20.26
N PRO A 98 -55.92 25.92 -20.23
CA PRO A 98 -55.29 24.60 -20.09
C PRO A 98 -54.26 24.32 -21.20
N GLY A 99 -52.98 24.24 -20.84
CA GLY A 99 -51.88 23.86 -21.73
C GLY A 99 -50.58 23.61 -20.96
N GLU A 100 -49.50 23.31 -21.69
CA GLU A 100 -48.20 22.88 -21.13
C GLU A 100 -47.44 24.05 -20.50
N VAL A 101 -47.71 24.34 -19.23
CA VAL A 101 -46.82 25.16 -18.40
C VAL A 101 -45.62 24.31 -17.98
N LEU A 102 -44.44 24.86 -18.22
CA LEU A 102 -43.16 24.17 -18.08
C LEU A 102 -42.31 24.80 -16.98
N VAL A 103 -41.63 23.95 -16.22
CA VAL A 103 -40.67 24.34 -15.17
C VAL A 103 -39.29 23.76 -15.53
N PRO A 104 -38.19 24.52 -15.43
CA PRO A 104 -36.85 24.02 -15.73
C PRO A 104 -36.44 22.90 -14.75
N PHE A 105 -35.77 21.88 -15.28
CA PHE A 105 -35.28 20.76 -14.47
C PHE A 105 -34.10 21.19 -13.57
N PRO A 106 -34.07 20.84 -12.27
CA PRO A 106 -32.98 21.25 -11.37
C PRO A 106 -31.60 20.68 -11.75
N ASP A 107 -30.57 21.51 -11.80
CA ASP A 107 -29.21 21.12 -12.21
C ASP A 107 -28.56 20.03 -11.33
N LEU A 108 -28.95 19.95 -10.04
CA LEU A 108 -28.40 18.98 -9.07
C LEU A 108 -28.70 17.52 -9.45
N GLU A 109 -29.78 17.26 -10.19
CA GLU A 109 -30.18 15.90 -10.58
C GLU A 109 -29.59 15.43 -11.92
N ARG A 110 -28.94 16.33 -12.69
CA ARG A 110 -28.43 16.02 -14.03
C ARG A 110 -27.26 15.03 -14.04
N ASN A 111 -26.44 14.99 -12.97
CA ASN A 111 -25.09 14.39 -13.05
C ASN A 111 -24.81 13.18 -12.14
N VAL A 112 -25.72 12.76 -11.25
CA VAL A 112 -25.50 11.58 -10.40
C VAL A 112 -26.56 10.53 -10.66
N LYS A 113 -26.25 9.59 -11.55
CA LYS A 113 -27.09 8.39 -11.72
C LYS A 113 -27.15 7.65 -10.39
N ARG A 114 -28.35 7.46 -9.82
CA ARG A 114 -28.59 6.77 -8.53
C ARG A 114 -27.79 5.47 -8.39
N ARG A 115 -27.67 4.72 -9.49
CA ARG A 115 -26.91 3.47 -9.60
C ARG A 115 -25.42 3.64 -9.24
N THR A 116 -24.81 4.71 -9.73
CA THR A 116 -23.39 5.02 -9.48
C THR A 116 -23.16 5.43 -8.03
N PHE A 117 -24.11 6.17 -7.42
CA PHE A 117 -24.03 6.52 -6.02
C PHE A 117 -24.05 5.28 -5.12
N PHE A 118 -25.06 4.41 -5.28
CA PHE A 118 -25.17 3.20 -4.47
C PHE A 118 -23.99 2.25 -4.67
N ALA A 119 -23.50 2.07 -5.90
CA ALA A 119 -22.31 1.26 -6.15
C ALA A 119 -21.08 1.79 -5.42
N LYS A 120 -20.82 3.11 -5.47
CA LYS A 120 -19.69 3.74 -4.76
C LYS A 120 -19.83 3.60 -3.24
N LEU A 121 -21.04 3.76 -2.71
CA LEU A 121 -21.30 3.58 -1.28
C LEU A 121 -21.03 2.14 -0.84
N THR A 122 -21.49 1.14 -1.61
CA THR A 122 -21.22 -0.28 -1.33
C THR A 122 -19.74 -0.62 -1.36
N TYR A 123 -18.99 -0.06 -2.33
CA TYR A 123 -17.53 -0.26 -2.35
C TYR A 123 -16.85 0.38 -1.14
N ALA A 124 -17.28 1.58 -0.75
CA ALA A 124 -16.72 2.27 0.42
C ALA A 124 -16.98 1.46 1.70
N THR A 125 -18.24 1.03 1.94
CA THR A 125 -18.58 0.23 3.12
C THR A 125 -17.88 -1.14 3.11
N GLY A 126 -17.79 -1.78 1.95
CA GLY A 126 -17.05 -3.03 1.77
C GLY A 126 -15.56 -2.90 2.11
N LEU A 127 -14.92 -1.79 1.72
CA LEU A 127 -13.52 -1.52 2.08
C LEU A 127 -13.35 -1.36 3.61
N PHE A 128 -14.24 -0.61 4.26
CA PHE A 128 -14.18 -0.38 5.71
C PHE A 128 -14.39 -1.65 6.53
N ILE A 129 -15.18 -2.61 6.04
CA ILE A 129 -15.41 -3.90 6.71
C ILE A 129 -14.28 -4.88 6.36
N GLY A 130 -13.86 -4.94 5.09
CA GLY A 130 -12.86 -5.89 4.62
C GLY A 130 -11.45 -5.62 5.17
N LEU A 131 -11.05 -4.35 5.28
CA LEU A 131 -9.69 -3.99 5.65
C LEU A 131 -9.30 -4.42 7.08
N PRO A 132 -10.14 -4.22 8.12
CA PRO A 132 -9.89 -4.74 9.46
C PRO A 132 -9.87 -6.27 9.55
N LEU A 133 -10.59 -6.99 8.68
CA LEU A 133 -10.59 -8.46 8.66
C LEU A 133 -9.34 -9.03 7.99
N VAL A 134 -8.86 -8.40 6.92
CA VAL A 134 -7.65 -8.83 6.20
C VAL A 134 -6.37 -8.48 6.96
N PHE A 135 -6.35 -7.34 7.64
CA PHE A 135 -5.16 -6.86 8.36
C PHE A 135 -4.55 -7.86 9.36
N PRO A 136 -5.28 -8.52 10.28
CA PRO A 136 -4.69 -9.45 11.24
C PRO A 136 -4.11 -10.69 10.55
N VAL A 137 -4.76 -11.19 9.49
CA VAL A 137 -4.27 -12.33 8.70
C VAL A 137 -2.99 -11.94 7.97
N MET A 138 -2.98 -10.79 7.30
CA MET A 138 -1.79 -10.29 6.60
C MET A 138 -0.63 -10.03 7.58
N LYS A 139 -0.91 -9.40 8.73
CA LYS A 139 0.08 -9.18 9.79
C LYS A 139 0.62 -10.49 10.34
N PHE A 140 -0.22 -11.50 10.53
CA PHE A 140 0.21 -12.82 10.98
C PHE A 140 1.12 -13.50 9.95
N LEU A 141 0.78 -13.45 8.66
CA LEU A 141 1.60 -13.98 7.57
C LEU A 141 2.93 -13.24 7.41
N MET A 142 2.94 -11.92 7.62
CA MET A 142 4.13 -11.07 7.53
C MET A 142 5.00 -11.06 8.80
N LYS A 143 4.51 -11.60 9.93
CA LYS A 143 5.23 -11.67 11.21
C LYS A 143 6.69 -12.18 11.09
N PRO A 144 7.02 -13.25 10.35
CA PRO A 144 8.40 -13.71 10.22
C PRO A 144 9.35 -12.68 9.60
N MET A 145 8.86 -11.73 8.80
CA MET A 145 9.70 -10.67 8.22
C MET A 145 10.12 -9.60 9.23
N TYR A 146 9.35 -9.42 10.30
CA TYR A 146 9.58 -8.37 11.32
C TYR A 146 9.83 -8.95 12.72
N ALA A 147 9.95 -10.27 12.85
CA ALA A 147 10.28 -10.91 14.12
C ALA A 147 11.71 -10.52 14.53
N SER A 148 11.89 -10.12 15.79
CA SER A 148 13.21 -9.80 16.32
C SER A 148 14.09 -11.05 16.34
N LEU A 149 15.34 -10.90 15.89
CA LEU A 149 16.38 -11.90 16.02
C LEU A 149 16.55 -12.34 17.48
N ASP A 150 16.44 -13.64 17.74
CA ASP A 150 16.59 -14.20 19.08
C ASP A 150 18.08 -14.26 19.47
N ASN A 151 18.51 -13.20 20.18
CA ASN A 151 19.87 -13.01 20.68
C ASN A 151 20.11 -13.64 22.07
N ARG A 152 19.30 -14.61 22.51
CA ARG A 152 19.51 -15.24 23.82
C ARG A 152 20.83 -16.02 23.87
N TRP A 153 21.47 -15.98 25.04
CA TRP A 153 22.62 -16.81 25.34
C TRP A 153 22.20 -18.27 25.51
N LEU A 154 22.88 -19.16 24.79
CA LEU A 154 22.68 -20.60 24.85
C LEU A 154 23.92 -21.25 25.45
N LYS A 155 23.75 -21.99 26.56
CA LYS A 155 24.81 -22.80 27.12
C LYS A 155 25.07 -24.01 26.21
N ILE A 156 26.30 -24.12 25.71
CA ILE A 156 26.71 -25.19 24.78
C ILE A 156 27.57 -26.26 25.45
N GLY A 157 28.24 -25.94 26.55
CA GLY A 157 29.14 -26.88 27.21
C GLY A 157 30.05 -26.22 28.24
N ASN A 158 31.18 -26.87 28.50
CA ASN A 158 32.18 -26.42 29.48
C ASN A 158 33.59 -26.53 28.88
N THR A 159 34.44 -25.58 29.21
CA THR A 159 35.84 -25.47 28.75
C THR A 159 36.71 -26.65 29.15
N GLY A 160 36.36 -27.42 30.19
CA GLY A 160 37.11 -28.62 30.59
C GLY A 160 37.19 -29.71 29.51
N LYS A 161 36.33 -29.68 28.48
CA LYS A 161 36.42 -30.56 27.30
C LYS A 161 37.46 -30.10 26.28
N VAL A 162 37.91 -28.84 26.33
CA VAL A 162 38.89 -28.25 25.41
C VAL A 162 40.25 -28.16 26.10
N LYS A 163 41.01 -29.25 26.01
CA LYS A 163 42.29 -29.39 26.72
C LYS A 163 43.50 -28.92 25.92
N THR A 164 43.46 -29.10 24.60
CA THR A 164 44.57 -28.82 23.71
C THR A 164 44.38 -27.49 23.00
N ASP A 165 45.45 -26.71 22.95
CA ASP A 165 45.45 -25.43 22.24
C ASP A 165 45.41 -25.64 20.73
N ASP A 166 44.77 -24.73 20.01
CA ASP A 166 44.61 -24.69 18.55
C ASP A 166 43.95 -25.95 17.94
N VAL A 167 43.18 -26.70 18.75
CA VAL A 167 42.38 -27.86 18.32
C VAL A 167 40.88 -27.56 18.40
N GLY A 168 40.18 -27.76 17.29
CA GLY A 168 38.73 -27.64 17.23
C GLY A 168 38.00 -28.77 17.95
N VAL A 169 37.17 -28.42 18.93
CA VAL A 169 36.27 -29.34 19.64
C VAL A 169 34.83 -29.01 19.27
N GLN A 170 34.06 -30.01 18.85
CA GLN A 170 32.67 -29.84 18.46
C GLN A 170 31.76 -29.92 19.69
N PHE A 171 30.84 -28.97 19.80
CA PHE A 171 29.71 -29.04 20.72
C PHE A 171 28.41 -29.07 19.92
N GLN A 172 27.45 -29.86 20.40
CA GLN A 172 26.10 -29.90 19.85
C GLN A 172 25.15 -29.24 20.83
N TYR A 173 24.20 -28.48 20.32
CA TYR A 173 23.16 -27.83 21.10
C TYR A 173 21.85 -27.85 20.33
N LYS A 174 20.74 -27.84 21.09
CA LYS A 174 19.40 -27.80 20.52
C LYS A 174 18.93 -26.36 20.44
N ARG A 175 18.34 -26.01 19.30
CA ARG A 175 17.70 -24.71 19.08
C ARG A 175 16.23 -24.95 18.75
N THR A 176 15.35 -24.43 19.60
CA THR A 176 13.92 -24.39 19.29
C THR A 176 13.68 -23.29 18.26
N VAL A 177 13.21 -23.67 17.08
CA VAL A 177 12.78 -22.76 16.03
C VAL A 177 11.27 -22.80 15.95
N LYS A 178 10.65 -21.62 15.99
CA LYS A 178 9.21 -21.43 15.82
C LYS A 178 8.97 -20.70 14.51
N GLU A 179 8.75 -21.45 13.45
CA GLU A 179 8.30 -20.87 12.18
C GLU A 179 6.80 -20.53 12.27
N ALA A 180 6.34 -19.56 11.50
CA ALA A 180 5.05 -18.87 11.72
C ALA A 180 3.84 -19.82 11.88
N TYR A 181 3.79 -20.90 11.09
CA TYR A 181 2.67 -21.85 11.04
C TYR A 181 3.08 -23.30 11.31
N LEU A 182 4.36 -23.56 11.58
CA LEU A 182 4.83 -24.90 11.92
C LEU A 182 4.93 -25.07 13.44
N PRO A 183 4.72 -26.30 13.95
CA PRO A 183 4.97 -26.58 15.36
C PRO A 183 6.44 -26.25 15.70
N GLU A 184 6.67 -25.94 16.97
CA GLU A 184 8.02 -25.71 17.47
C GLU A 184 8.88 -26.95 17.20
N ALA A 185 9.94 -26.76 16.40
CA ALA A 185 10.87 -27.81 16.06
C ALA A 185 12.18 -27.60 16.84
N GLU A 186 12.68 -28.66 17.45
CA GLU A 186 14.05 -28.69 17.98
C GLU A 186 15.01 -29.09 16.88
N ILE A 187 15.87 -28.16 16.47
CA ILE A 187 16.93 -28.42 15.50
C ILE A 187 18.23 -28.62 16.27
N GLU A 188 18.91 -29.73 16.01
CA GLU A 188 20.26 -29.95 16.51
C GLU A 188 21.25 -29.18 15.64
N LYS A 189 22.02 -28.30 16.28
CA LYS A 189 23.07 -27.50 15.67
C LYS A 189 24.41 -27.83 16.31
N ASN A 190 25.47 -27.48 15.62
CA ASN A 190 26.83 -27.63 16.13
C ASN A 190 27.61 -26.32 16.06
N VAL A 191 28.53 -26.19 17.00
CA VAL A 191 29.47 -25.09 17.12
C VAL A 191 30.86 -25.68 17.38
N TRP A 192 31.88 -25.06 16.83
CA TRP A 192 33.27 -25.45 17.06
C TRP A 192 33.91 -24.48 18.04
N LEU A 193 34.49 -25.01 19.11
CA LEU A 193 35.25 -24.23 20.08
C LEU A 193 36.73 -24.53 19.92
N VAL A 194 37.55 -23.50 19.82
CA VAL A 194 39.02 -23.59 19.78
C VAL A 194 39.57 -22.81 20.96
N LYS A 195 40.41 -23.44 21.78
CA LYS A 195 41.24 -22.73 22.76
C LYS A 195 42.46 -22.20 22.01
N ALA A 196 42.47 -20.92 21.69
CA ALA A 196 43.41 -20.33 20.75
C ALA A 196 44.68 -19.82 21.45
N THR A 197 45.84 -20.08 20.87
CA THR A 197 47.09 -19.44 21.28
C THR A 197 47.07 -17.94 20.93
N SER A 198 47.92 -17.14 21.57
CA SER A 198 48.05 -15.70 21.25
C SER A 198 48.33 -15.44 19.77
N SER A 199 49.02 -16.36 19.10
CA SER A 199 49.29 -16.28 17.65
C SER A 199 48.03 -16.42 16.79
N VAL A 200 47.10 -17.29 17.19
CA VAL A 200 45.83 -17.52 16.51
C VAL A 200 44.86 -16.38 16.82
N LEU A 201 44.81 -15.92 18.08
CA LEU A 201 44.01 -14.76 18.47
C LEU A 201 44.41 -13.51 17.68
N GLU A 202 45.71 -13.26 17.51
CA GLU A 202 46.17 -12.10 16.74
C GLU A 202 45.77 -12.18 15.26
N LYS A 203 45.82 -13.37 14.64
CA LYS A 203 45.32 -13.56 13.26
C LYS A 203 43.83 -13.25 13.11
N VAL A 204 43.04 -13.56 14.14
CA VAL A 204 41.58 -13.38 14.13
C VAL A 204 41.19 -11.95 14.46
N TYR A 205 41.71 -11.41 15.56
CA TYR A 205 41.31 -10.12 16.13
C TYR A 205 42.14 -8.95 15.61
N GLN A 206 43.34 -9.19 15.08
CA GLN A 206 44.24 -8.15 14.54
C GLN A 206 44.42 -6.97 15.51
N GLY A 207 44.64 -7.31 16.79
CA GLY A 207 44.78 -6.33 17.88
C GLY A 207 43.50 -5.61 18.34
N LYS A 208 42.32 -5.89 17.76
CA LYS A 208 41.04 -5.21 18.05
C LYS A 208 39.96 -6.17 18.55
N ASP A 209 39.08 -5.65 19.39
CA ASP A 209 37.86 -6.37 19.78
C ASP A 209 36.93 -6.56 18.57
N MET A 210 36.17 -7.66 18.56
CA MET A 210 35.25 -7.99 17.47
C MET A 210 33.81 -7.72 17.88
N GLU A 211 33.20 -6.69 17.30
CA GLU A 211 31.80 -6.32 17.54
C GLU A 211 30.85 -7.10 16.61
N PHE A 212 29.78 -7.65 17.19
CA PHE A 212 28.70 -8.32 16.47
C PHE A 212 27.46 -7.43 16.45
N ARG A 213 26.89 -7.23 15.27
CA ARG A 213 25.68 -6.42 15.09
C ARG A 213 24.51 -7.25 14.58
N ASP A 214 23.30 -6.81 14.89
CA ASP A 214 22.08 -7.36 14.31
C ASP A 214 21.83 -6.80 12.89
N ALA A 215 20.81 -7.30 12.20
CA ALA A 215 20.46 -6.84 10.85
C ALA A 215 20.04 -5.36 10.80
N THR A 216 19.67 -4.76 11.94
CA THR A 216 19.33 -3.33 12.06
C THR A 216 20.54 -2.46 12.40
N GLY A 217 21.73 -3.06 12.51
CA GLY A 217 22.97 -2.36 12.84
C GLY A 217 23.20 -2.11 14.34
N ARG A 218 22.34 -2.63 15.22
CA ARG A 218 22.51 -2.49 16.68
C ARG A 218 23.56 -3.47 17.17
N ALA A 219 24.44 -3.01 18.06
CA ALA A 219 25.43 -3.85 18.73
C ALA A 219 24.73 -4.91 19.58
N VAL A 220 25.08 -6.18 19.37
CA VAL A 220 24.59 -7.32 20.14
C VAL A 220 25.61 -7.73 21.19
N TRP A 221 26.88 -7.86 20.79
CA TRP A 221 27.97 -8.26 21.68
C TRP A 221 29.32 -7.85 21.12
N THR A 222 30.36 -7.92 21.95
CA THR A 222 31.75 -7.71 21.53
C THR A 222 32.63 -8.79 22.14
N ASN A 223 33.20 -9.65 21.29
CA ASN A 223 34.22 -10.58 21.76
C ASN A 223 35.50 -9.80 22.03
N LYS A 224 36.06 -10.00 23.23
CA LYS A 224 37.34 -9.41 23.62
C LYS A 224 38.48 -10.15 22.96
N LYS A 225 39.44 -9.41 22.42
CA LYS A 225 40.63 -10.00 21.76
C LYS A 225 41.47 -10.90 22.68
N ASP A 226 41.45 -10.62 23.98
CA ASP A 226 42.20 -11.36 24.99
C ASP A 226 41.45 -12.61 25.49
N MET A 227 40.23 -12.87 25.00
CA MET A 227 39.50 -14.08 25.31
C MET A 227 40.17 -15.29 24.64
N PRO A 228 40.62 -16.31 25.39
CA PRO A 228 41.41 -17.42 24.83
C PRO A 228 40.57 -18.46 24.08
N TYR A 229 39.31 -18.17 23.80
CA TYR A 229 38.37 -19.09 23.17
C TYR A 229 37.72 -18.45 21.95
N LEU A 230 37.72 -19.19 20.85
CA LEU A 230 37.03 -18.84 19.60
C LEU A 230 35.88 -19.81 19.38
N ALA A 231 34.68 -19.29 19.16
CA ALA A 231 33.51 -20.07 18.77
C ALA A 231 33.22 -19.85 17.29
N PHE A 232 33.28 -20.92 16.49
CA PHE A 232 32.92 -20.89 15.08
C PHE A 232 31.57 -21.57 14.83
N SER A 233 30.75 -20.98 13.97
CA SER A 233 29.54 -21.60 13.44
C SER A 233 29.86 -22.95 12.81
N GLY A 234 28.96 -23.92 12.98
CA GLY A 234 29.06 -25.23 12.34
C GLY A 234 28.85 -25.22 10.83
N LYS A 235 28.53 -24.07 10.21
CA LYS A 235 28.22 -23.94 8.79
C LYS A 235 29.38 -23.37 7.99
N CYS A 236 29.73 -24.04 6.90
CA CYS A 236 30.76 -23.59 5.95
C CYS A 236 30.28 -22.33 5.18
N PRO A 237 31.06 -21.23 5.13
CA PRO A 237 30.71 -20.02 4.39
C PRO A 237 30.50 -20.19 2.87
N HIS A 238 30.88 -21.34 2.29
CA HIS A 238 30.63 -21.63 0.88
C HIS A 238 29.13 -21.81 0.59
N LEU A 239 28.53 -22.91 1.06
CA LEU A 239 27.11 -23.25 0.82
C LEU A 239 26.39 -23.76 2.08
N GLY A 240 26.95 -23.52 3.27
CA GLY A 240 26.29 -23.85 4.55
C GLY A 240 26.46 -25.30 5.03
N CYS A 241 27.20 -26.15 4.32
CA CYS A 241 27.50 -27.51 4.76
C CYS A 241 28.20 -27.58 6.13
N ALA A 242 27.97 -28.65 6.88
CA ALA A 242 28.78 -28.98 8.04
C ALA A 242 30.23 -29.32 7.65
N PHE A 243 31.18 -29.04 8.52
CA PHE A 243 32.60 -29.36 8.37
C PHE A 243 33.16 -29.99 9.64
N LYS A 244 34.32 -30.65 9.55
CA LYS A 244 34.95 -31.36 10.67
C LYS A 244 36.41 -30.96 10.87
N TRP A 245 36.87 -31.00 12.12
CA TRP A 245 38.30 -30.93 12.45
C TRP A 245 38.99 -32.27 12.11
N ARG A 246 40.03 -32.23 11.28
CA ARG A 246 40.72 -33.42 10.75
C ARG A 246 42.21 -33.18 10.57
N LYS A 247 43.01 -34.26 10.62
CA LYS A 247 44.41 -34.25 10.21
C LYS A 247 44.51 -34.37 8.68
N HIS A 248 44.92 -33.30 8.03
CA HIS A 248 45.33 -33.27 6.63
C HIS A 248 46.78 -33.76 6.47
N LYS A 249 47.08 -34.42 5.34
CA LYS A 249 48.40 -35.05 5.10
C LYS A 249 49.55 -34.04 5.06
N VAL A 250 49.31 -32.87 4.45
CA VAL A 250 50.35 -31.84 4.22
C VAL A 250 50.20 -30.65 5.18
N LEU A 251 48.96 -30.30 5.52
CA LEU A 251 48.65 -29.05 6.24
C LEU A 251 48.52 -29.25 7.77
N GLY A 252 48.67 -30.48 8.26
CA GLY A 252 48.45 -30.79 9.67
C GLY A 252 46.97 -30.76 10.05
N GLN A 253 46.64 -30.28 11.25
CA GLN A 253 45.26 -30.24 11.74
C GLN A 253 44.52 -29.04 11.14
N VAL A 254 43.35 -29.28 10.53
CA VAL A 254 42.55 -28.29 9.81
C VAL A 254 41.06 -28.52 9.99
N PHE A 255 40.26 -27.49 9.78
CA PHE A 255 38.84 -27.67 9.46
C PHE A 255 38.70 -28.02 7.99
N LEU A 256 38.00 -29.12 7.71
CA LEU A 256 37.75 -29.61 6.36
C LEU A 256 36.25 -29.74 6.10
N CYS A 257 35.77 -29.01 5.09
CA CYS A 257 34.41 -29.16 4.58
C CYS A 257 34.39 -30.19 3.45
N PRO A 258 33.70 -31.33 3.59
CA PRO A 258 33.74 -32.40 2.60
C PRO A 258 32.94 -32.10 1.32
N CYS A 259 32.04 -31.11 1.32
CA CYS A 259 31.15 -30.84 0.19
C CYS A 259 31.92 -30.36 -1.06
N HIS A 260 32.80 -29.37 -0.90
CA HIS A 260 33.59 -28.79 -2.00
C HIS A 260 35.05 -28.55 -1.59
N LEU A 261 35.51 -29.28 -0.57
CA LEU A 261 36.90 -29.31 -0.11
C LEU A 261 37.48 -27.96 0.34
N SER A 262 36.65 -27.07 0.90
CA SER A 262 37.16 -25.89 1.58
C SER A 262 37.93 -26.28 2.83
N ILE A 263 39.17 -25.79 2.95
CA ILE A 263 40.10 -26.07 4.04
C ILE A 263 40.35 -24.78 4.82
N TYR A 264 40.33 -24.87 6.15
CA TYR A 264 40.61 -23.74 7.03
C TYR A 264 41.61 -24.13 8.11
N ASP A 265 42.43 -23.18 8.55
CA ASP A 265 43.32 -23.37 9.71
C ASP A 265 42.57 -23.22 11.05
N ALA A 266 43.29 -23.31 12.17
CA ALA A 266 42.74 -23.15 13.52
C ALA A 266 42.11 -21.75 13.76
N SER A 267 42.54 -20.73 13.01
CA SER A 267 41.97 -19.38 13.06
C SER A 267 40.68 -19.25 12.23
N GLY A 268 40.32 -20.30 11.49
CA GLY A 268 39.20 -20.29 10.55
C GLY A 268 39.52 -19.60 9.23
N LYS A 269 40.79 -19.21 8.99
CA LYS A 269 41.22 -18.61 7.73
C LYS A 269 41.21 -19.67 6.62
N VAL A 270 40.69 -19.29 5.45
CA VAL A 270 40.70 -20.15 4.25
C VAL A 270 42.15 -20.42 3.85
N LEU A 271 42.50 -21.70 3.75
CA LEU A 271 43.76 -22.19 3.18
C LEU A 271 43.58 -22.59 1.72
N ASP A 272 42.46 -23.24 1.40
CA ASP A 272 42.16 -23.73 0.05
C ASP A 272 40.65 -23.93 -0.17
N GLY A 273 40.23 -24.08 -1.42
CA GLY A 273 38.87 -24.35 -1.85
C GLY A 273 37.98 -23.12 -2.11
N PRO A 274 36.70 -23.31 -2.45
CA PRO A 274 35.84 -22.26 -3.01
C PRO A 274 35.20 -21.32 -1.96
N ALA A 275 35.55 -21.42 -0.69
CA ALA A 275 34.93 -20.62 0.35
C ALA A 275 35.29 -19.13 0.17
N PRO A 276 34.30 -18.22 0.09
CA PRO A 276 34.55 -16.83 -0.23
C PRO A 276 35.16 -16.01 0.92
N ARG A 277 35.17 -16.56 2.14
CA ARG A 277 35.60 -15.88 3.37
C ARG A 277 35.94 -16.88 4.49
N PRO A 278 36.65 -16.44 5.56
CA PRO A 278 36.92 -17.25 6.75
C PRO A 278 35.65 -17.77 7.45
N LEU A 279 35.81 -18.77 8.32
CA LEU A 279 34.75 -19.33 9.15
C LEU A 279 34.07 -18.23 9.99
N ASP A 280 32.75 -18.39 10.17
CA ASP A 280 31.92 -17.46 10.93
C ASP A 280 32.19 -17.58 12.43
N LEU A 281 32.73 -16.53 13.04
CA LEU A 281 32.80 -16.41 14.50
C LEU A 281 31.43 -16.10 15.09
N LEU A 282 31.20 -16.58 16.31
CA LEU A 282 30.00 -16.33 17.08
C LEU A 282 30.34 -15.52 18.34
N PRO A 283 29.39 -14.71 18.85
CA PRO A 283 29.48 -14.17 20.20
C PRO A 283 29.66 -15.30 21.20
N ILE A 284 30.67 -15.16 22.06
CA ILE A 284 31.00 -16.13 23.10
C ILE A 284 31.19 -15.41 24.43
N GLN A 285 30.77 -16.08 25.50
CA GLN A 285 31.18 -15.76 26.86
C GLN A 285 31.47 -17.04 27.64
N VAL A 286 32.40 -16.94 28.58
CA VAL A 286 32.81 -18.03 29.46
C VAL A 286 32.62 -17.59 30.90
N SER A 287 31.80 -18.32 31.65
CA SER A 287 31.56 -18.06 33.07
C SER A 287 32.76 -18.49 33.93
N ALA A 288 32.84 -18.00 35.17
CA ALA A 288 33.90 -18.37 36.12
C ALA A 288 34.02 -19.90 36.36
N ASN A 289 32.90 -20.63 36.28
CA ASN A 289 32.86 -22.10 36.42
C ASN A 289 33.28 -22.84 35.14
N GLY A 290 33.74 -22.12 34.12
CA GLY A 290 34.15 -22.68 32.83
C GLY A 290 33.01 -22.99 31.87
N ASP A 291 31.76 -22.64 32.21
CA ASP A 291 30.62 -22.81 31.31
C ASP A 291 30.72 -21.88 30.09
N VAL A 292 30.50 -22.44 28.91
CA VAL A 292 30.57 -21.72 27.64
C VAL A 292 29.16 -21.45 27.14
N GLN A 293 28.89 -20.19 26.84
CA GLN A 293 27.65 -19.74 26.22
C GLN A 293 27.94 -19.00 24.93
N ILE A 294 27.04 -19.14 23.96
CA ILE A 294 27.09 -18.42 22.68
C ILE A 294 25.76 -17.73 22.38
N ILE A 295 25.80 -16.74 21.49
CA ILE A 295 24.60 -16.30 20.78
C ILE A 295 24.62 -16.97 19.40
N ASP A 296 23.56 -17.72 19.10
CA ASP A 296 23.42 -18.38 17.80
C ASP A 296 23.14 -17.34 16.71
N MET A 297 24.17 -17.04 15.92
CA MET A 297 24.09 -16.14 14.76
C MET A 297 24.31 -16.94 13.49
N GLU A 298 23.39 -16.80 12.54
CA GLU A 298 23.56 -17.36 11.21
C GLU A 298 23.98 -16.27 10.23
N PHE A 299 24.83 -16.64 9.28
CA PHE A 299 25.34 -15.72 8.27
C PHE A 299 25.08 -16.29 6.87
N LYS A 300 24.87 -15.40 5.91
CA LYS A 300 24.63 -15.76 4.52
C LYS A 300 25.85 -16.48 3.93
N ALA A 301 25.65 -17.69 3.45
CA ALA A 301 26.65 -18.45 2.70
C ALA A 301 26.81 -17.91 1.27
N GLY A 302 27.95 -18.19 0.64
CA GLY A 302 28.22 -17.87 -0.77
C GLY A 302 28.60 -16.41 -1.02
N THR A 303 28.75 -15.60 0.03
CA THR A 303 29.09 -14.18 -0.09
C THR A 303 30.40 -13.86 0.63
N LYS A 304 31.16 -12.88 0.11
CA LYS A 304 32.41 -12.41 0.75
C LYS A 304 32.13 -11.61 2.02
N SER A 305 30.99 -10.94 2.10
CA SER A 305 30.55 -10.19 3.27
C SER A 305 29.92 -11.10 4.33
N GLN A 306 30.24 -10.85 5.59
CA GLN A 306 29.58 -11.51 6.71
C GLN A 306 28.25 -10.81 7.01
N THR A 307 27.17 -11.23 6.33
CA THR A 307 25.83 -10.67 6.52
C THR A 307 24.99 -11.63 7.34
N ARG A 308 24.53 -11.19 8.52
CA ARG A 308 23.66 -11.99 9.39
C ARG A 308 22.30 -12.25 8.73
N ILE A 309 21.84 -13.49 8.78
CA ILE A 309 20.51 -13.92 8.34
C ILE A 309 19.62 -14.25 9.54
N VAL A 310 18.31 -14.10 9.34
CA VAL A 310 17.26 -14.30 10.35
C VAL A 310 17.02 -15.76 10.63
#